data_AF-A0A955GYX7-F1
#
_entry.id   AF-A0A955GYX7-F1
#
_cell.length_a   1.000
_cell.length_b   1.000
_cell.length_c   1.000
_cell.angle_alpha   90.00
_cell.angle_beta   90.00
_cell.angle_gamma   90.00
#
_symmetry.space_group_name_H-M   'P 1'
#
loop_
_entity.id
_entity.type
_entity.pdbx_description
1 polymer ?
#
loop_
_entity_poly.entity_id
_entity_poly.type
_entity_poly.pdbx_seq_one_letter_code
_entity_poly.pdbx_strand_id
1 'polypeptide(L)'
;MKTKLMKFIPTLVLIVVFVLPELASAQSFVTCSGTDCSACNIVQMANKVLVWLIAMAFLFFAVLAVIAGFGLVTSGGNSEALSSAKQKFINAFIGLIIILASFLLVDTIMRGLLNGGTGNIQGYGPWAEVQCHTQLASTIVPWAGDPSMPNSGSNVISTTACAASGSSGNIDCSVAEAACAALNKNPEIDTTDPTNYKVNCWDVVVSSPALPSGPPTATCTGSSCVPLGAVPCKNTASCSISSELQPKLLAMHQAAGVAGARVTEAMPPTRVHKSPCHQNGTCVDYGVGGGMAPNDVVKVINAATANGLRPVYEVSTPAQKAAVVAAGAPADSVKVLGSWISAPHFSIYAQ
;
A
#
# COMPACT_ATOMS: atom_id res chain seq x y z
N MET A 1 21.23 -11.31 56.71
CA MET A 1 20.78 -11.70 55.35
C MET A 1 19.84 -10.68 54.70
N LYS A 2 18.85 -10.12 55.43
CA LYS A 2 17.90 -9.10 54.93
C LYS A 2 18.54 -7.87 54.25
N THR A 3 19.68 -7.37 54.74
CA THR A 3 20.37 -6.19 54.20
C THR A 3 21.17 -6.44 52.91
N LYS A 4 21.57 -7.69 52.62
CA LYS A 4 22.25 -8.03 51.36
C LYS A 4 21.24 -8.23 50.22
N LEU A 5 20.08 -8.83 50.53
CA LEU A 5 19.02 -9.10 49.53
C LEU A 5 18.32 -7.81 49.05
N MET A 6 18.18 -6.80 49.92
CA MET A 6 17.59 -5.50 49.58
C MET A 6 18.45 -4.67 48.60
N LYS A 7 19.74 -4.99 48.45
CA LYS A 7 20.65 -4.37 47.48
C LYS A 7 20.54 -4.94 46.07
N PHE A 8 19.99 -6.15 45.91
CA PHE A 8 19.81 -6.81 44.61
C PHE A 8 18.47 -6.47 43.94
N ILE A 9 17.51 -5.91 44.70
CA ILE A 9 16.20 -5.45 44.18
C ILE A 9 16.38 -4.37 43.09
N PRO A 10 17.12 -3.26 43.33
CA PRO A 10 17.35 -2.29 42.27
C PRO A 10 18.11 -2.93 41.11
N THR A 11 19.03 -3.86 41.35
CA THR A 11 19.83 -4.52 40.29
C THR A 11 19.00 -5.47 39.41
N LEU A 12 18.08 -6.26 39.97
CA LEU A 12 17.21 -7.16 39.21
C LEU A 12 16.17 -6.37 38.39
N VAL A 13 15.61 -5.30 38.99
CA VAL A 13 14.74 -4.37 38.28
C VAL A 13 15.51 -3.63 37.20
N LEU A 14 16.76 -3.20 37.47
CA LEU A 14 17.64 -2.57 36.49
C LEU A 14 17.96 -3.53 35.34
N ILE A 15 18.22 -4.81 35.60
CA ILE A 15 18.48 -5.83 34.56
C ILE A 15 17.23 -6.09 33.71
N VAL A 16 16.04 -6.20 34.31
CA VAL A 16 14.78 -6.30 33.54
C VAL A 16 14.57 -5.03 32.70
N VAL A 17 14.89 -3.85 33.22
CA VAL A 17 14.76 -2.58 32.51
C VAL A 17 15.86 -2.38 31.44
N PHE A 18 17.09 -2.86 31.65
CA PHE A 18 18.23 -2.76 30.73
C PHE A 18 18.35 -3.89 29.70
N VAL A 19 17.65 -5.01 29.89
CA VAL A 19 17.57 -6.11 28.90
C VAL A 19 16.33 -5.98 28.00
N LEU A 20 15.35 -5.14 28.39
CA LEU A 20 14.20 -4.79 27.57
C LEU A 20 14.29 -3.52 26.68
N PRO A 21 15.41 -2.74 26.59
CA PRO A 21 15.43 -1.51 25.81
C PRO A 21 15.36 -1.76 24.30
N GLU A 22 15.56 -3.00 23.83
CA GLU A 22 15.30 -3.33 22.42
C GLU A 22 13.85 -3.08 22.01
N LEU A 23 12.88 -3.26 22.92
CA LEU A 23 11.45 -3.05 22.65
C LEU A 23 11.03 -1.56 22.68
N ALA A 24 11.85 -0.69 23.27
CA ALA A 24 11.56 0.73 23.46
C ALA A 24 12.33 1.65 22.49
N SER A 25 13.15 1.08 21.60
CA SER A 25 13.86 1.81 20.55
C SER A 25 12.87 2.59 19.69
N ALA A 26 12.91 3.93 19.80
CA ALA A 26 12.19 4.97 19.06
C ALA A 26 11.37 4.48 17.84
N GLN A 27 10.20 3.90 18.07
CA GLN A 27 9.27 3.64 16.98
C GLN A 27 8.65 4.98 16.58
N SER A 28 9.00 5.47 15.38
CA SER A 28 8.23 6.55 14.78
C SER A 28 6.80 6.05 14.58
N PHE A 29 5.89 6.53 15.44
CA PHE A 29 4.46 6.25 15.32
C PHE A 29 3.93 6.85 14.02
N VAL A 30 4.42 8.03 13.64
CA VAL A 30 4.13 8.67 12.37
C VAL A 30 4.91 7.96 11.25
N THR A 31 4.19 7.41 10.26
CA THR A 31 4.77 6.64 9.14
C THR A 31 4.84 7.40 7.82
N CYS A 32 4.56 8.70 7.83
CA CYS A 32 4.51 9.56 6.64
C CYS A 32 4.99 10.99 6.95
N SER A 33 5.24 11.77 5.89
CA SER A 33 5.60 13.19 5.99
C SER A 33 4.95 13.96 4.84
N GLY A 34 4.35 15.12 5.13
CA GLY A 34 3.82 16.02 4.10
C GLY A 34 2.63 15.46 3.32
N THR A 35 2.64 15.63 2.00
CA THR A 35 1.56 15.24 1.07
C THR A 35 1.37 13.73 0.91
N ASP A 36 2.31 12.95 1.44
CA ASP A 36 2.37 11.49 1.26
C ASP A 36 1.57 10.77 2.36
N CYS A 37 0.99 11.54 3.30
CA CYS A 37 0.15 11.03 4.36
C CYS A 37 -1.26 10.72 3.85
N SER A 38 -1.64 9.45 3.93
CA SER A 38 -2.97 8.94 3.60
C SER A 38 -3.74 8.48 4.84
N ALA A 39 -5.04 8.22 4.69
CA ALA A 39 -5.84 7.58 5.74
C ALA A 39 -5.25 6.23 6.19
N CYS A 40 -4.54 5.52 5.29
CA CYS A 40 -3.82 4.30 5.64
C CYS A 40 -2.74 4.55 6.71
N ASN A 41 -1.96 5.64 6.60
CA ASN A 41 -0.89 5.93 7.55
C ASN A 41 -1.42 6.17 8.97
N ILE A 42 -2.65 6.70 9.10
CA ILE A 42 -3.34 6.86 10.38
C ILE A 42 -3.67 5.48 10.98
N VAL A 43 -4.22 4.57 10.17
CA VAL A 43 -4.55 3.20 10.63
C VAL A 43 -3.29 2.42 10.99
N GLN A 44 -2.21 2.55 10.20
CA GLN A 44 -0.91 1.96 10.53
C GLN A 44 -0.33 2.50 11.84
N MET A 45 -0.41 3.82 12.05
CA MET A 45 0.00 4.44 13.31
C MET A 45 -0.80 3.87 14.49
N ALA A 46 -2.13 3.82 14.37
CA ALA A 46 -2.99 3.27 15.41
C ALA A 46 -2.59 1.82 15.75
N ASN A 47 -2.36 0.98 14.74
CA ASN A 47 -1.87 -0.38 14.92
C ASN A 47 -0.56 -0.41 15.73
N LYS A 48 0.44 0.38 15.32
CA LYS A 48 1.73 0.47 16.04
C LYS A 48 1.55 0.90 17.49
N VAL A 49 0.74 1.91 17.75
CA VAL A 49 0.46 2.41 19.11
C VAL A 49 -0.18 1.30 19.95
N LEU A 50 -1.08 0.52 19.37
CA LEU A 50 -1.80 -0.52 20.10
C LEU A 50 -0.91 -1.73 20.42
N VAL A 51 -0.06 -2.17 19.48
CA VAL A 51 0.97 -3.18 19.77
C VAL A 51 1.90 -2.70 20.87
N TRP A 52 2.30 -1.43 20.82
CA TRP A 52 3.14 -0.82 21.84
C TRP A 52 2.45 -0.79 23.22
N LEU A 53 1.17 -0.40 23.29
CA LEU A 53 0.39 -0.39 24.53
C LEU A 53 0.24 -1.80 25.14
N ILE A 54 0.00 -2.82 24.31
CA ILE A 54 -0.07 -4.21 24.77
C ILE A 54 1.28 -4.67 25.31
N ALA A 55 2.39 -4.38 24.61
CA ALA A 55 3.73 -4.69 25.09
C ALA A 55 4.02 -4.02 26.44
N MET A 56 3.64 -2.75 26.60
CA MET A 56 3.75 -2.02 27.86
C MET A 56 2.90 -2.64 28.98
N ALA A 57 1.69 -3.13 28.68
CA ALA A 57 0.86 -3.83 29.66
C ALA A 57 1.53 -5.12 30.18
N PHE A 58 2.13 -5.92 29.28
CA PHE A 58 2.90 -7.11 29.67
C PHE A 58 4.15 -6.76 30.47
N LEU A 59 4.84 -5.66 30.13
CA LEU A 59 5.96 -5.14 30.90
C LEU A 59 5.55 -4.79 32.34
N PHE A 60 4.47 -4.02 32.50
CA PHE A 60 3.95 -3.67 33.83
C PHE A 60 3.52 -4.91 34.62
N PHE A 61 2.85 -5.86 33.97
CA PHE A 61 2.50 -7.13 34.60
C PHE A 61 3.75 -7.88 35.07
N ALA A 62 4.79 -7.99 34.24
CA ALA A 62 6.03 -8.66 34.62
C ALA A 62 6.69 -8.02 35.85
N VAL A 63 6.77 -6.68 35.90
CA VAL A 63 7.33 -5.95 37.06
C VAL A 63 6.51 -6.23 38.33
N LEU A 64 5.18 -6.12 38.26
CA LEU A 64 4.30 -6.38 39.39
C LEU A 64 4.36 -7.84 39.84
N ALA A 65 4.44 -8.78 38.89
CA ALA A 65 4.57 -10.20 39.17
C ALA A 65 5.89 -10.53 39.88
N VAL A 66 7.01 -9.91 39.50
CA VAL A 66 8.29 -10.07 40.19
C VAL A 66 8.22 -9.51 41.62
N ILE A 67 7.66 -8.32 41.80
CA ILE A 67 7.50 -7.70 43.13
C ILE A 67 6.62 -8.59 44.04
N ALA A 68 5.50 -9.08 43.52
CA ALA A 68 4.59 -9.94 44.27
C ALA A 68 5.20 -11.33 44.53
N GLY A 69 5.87 -11.92 43.54
CA GLY A 69 6.57 -13.20 43.65
C GLY A 69 7.68 -13.16 44.70
N PHE A 70 8.46 -12.08 44.73
CA PHE A 70 9.45 -11.88 45.78
C PHE A 70 8.82 -11.71 47.16
N GLY A 71 7.71 -10.97 47.25
CA GLY A 71 6.94 -10.85 48.49
C GLY A 71 6.48 -12.21 49.01
N LEU A 72 6.02 -13.12 48.13
CA LEU A 72 5.64 -14.48 48.49
C LEU A 72 6.81 -15.28 49.09
N VAL A 73 7.97 -15.26 48.44
CA VAL A 73 9.16 -16.00 48.89
C VAL A 73 9.72 -15.44 50.20
N THR A 74 9.65 -14.12 50.40
CA THR A 74 10.25 -13.45 51.56
C THR A 74 9.32 -13.28 52.76
N SER A 75 8.07 -13.70 52.66
CA SER A 75 7.07 -13.57 53.74
C SER A 75 7.42 -14.35 55.01
N GLY A 76 8.25 -15.40 54.91
CA GLY A 76 8.86 -16.04 56.08
C GLY A 76 7.87 -16.54 57.15
N GLY A 77 6.64 -16.89 56.77
CA GLY A 77 5.58 -17.35 57.68
C GLY A 77 4.66 -16.27 58.24
N ASN A 78 4.89 -14.98 57.94
CA ASN A 78 3.94 -13.92 58.25
C ASN A 78 2.70 -14.04 57.33
N SER A 79 1.54 -14.34 57.93
CA SER A 79 0.28 -14.57 57.21
C SER A 79 -0.24 -13.31 56.51
N GLU A 80 -0.04 -12.14 57.11
CA GLU A 80 -0.46 -10.84 56.57
C GLU A 80 0.37 -10.45 55.35
N ALA A 81 1.70 -10.56 55.44
CA ALA A 81 2.61 -10.30 54.34
C ALA A 81 2.37 -11.25 53.15
N LEU A 82 2.12 -12.52 53.45
CA LEU A 82 1.81 -13.53 52.44
C LEU A 82 0.47 -13.26 51.75
N SER A 83 -0.56 -12.89 52.51
CA SER A 83 -1.87 -12.52 51.97
C SER A 83 -1.75 -11.29 51.06
N SER A 84 -1.04 -10.26 51.51
CA SER A 84 -0.81 -9.03 50.73
C SER A 84 -0.08 -9.31 49.41
N ALA A 85 0.95 -10.16 49.42
CA ALA A 85 1.68 -10.52 48.21
C ALA A 85 0.82 -11.31 47.21
N LYS A 86 0.00 -12.26 47.70
CA LYS A 86 -0.98 -12.98 46.86
C LYS A 86 -1.99 -12.04 46.22
N GLN A 87 -2.53 -11.10 46.99
CA GLN A 87 -3.54 -10.17 46.49
C GLN A 87 -2.97 -9.26 45.40
N LYS A 88 -1.73 -8.77 45.57
CA LYS A 88 -1.04 -7.99 44.52
C LYS A 88 -0.86 -8.78 43.22
N PHE A 89 -0.47 -10.05 43.33
CA PHE A 89 -0.33 -10.92 42.15
C PHE A 89 -1.66 -11.15 41.44
N ILE A 90 -2.71 -11.48 42.20
CA ILE A 90 -4.06 -11.73 41.66
C ILE A 90 -4.61 -10.47 41.00
N ASN A 91 -4.47 -9.29 41.64
CA ASN A 91 -4.95 -8.03 41.09
C ASN A 91 -4.23 -7.69 39.77
N ALA A 92 -2.90 -7.89 39.70
CA ALA A 92 -2.15 -7.70 38.48
C ALA A 92 -2.59 -8.67 37.37
N PHE A 93 -2.84 -9.93 37.72
CA PHE A 93 -3.31 -10.95 36.78
C PHE A 93 -4.71 -10.64 36.25
N ILE A 94 -5.65 -10.25 37.12
CA ILE A 94 -6.99 -9.82 36.72
C ILE A 94 -6.91 -8.63 35.76
N GLY A 95 -6.05 -7.64 36.05
CA GLY A 95 -5.83 -6.50 35.16
C GLY A 95 -5.37 -6.93 33.76
N LEU A 96 -4.42 -7.86 33.67
CA LEU A 96 -3.95 -8.40 32.39
C LEU A 96 -5.09 -9.12 31.64
N ILE A 97 -5.89 -9.93 32.34
CA ILE A 97 -7.04 -10.63 31.75
C ILE A 97 -8.07 -9.65 31.20
N ILE A 98 -8.37 -8.56 31.91
CA ILE A 98 -9.32 -7.54 31.43
C ILE A 98 -8.80 -6.92 30.13
N ILE A 99 -7.51 -6.54 30.06
CA ILE A 99 -6.91 -5.95 28.85
C ILE A 99 -7.02 -6.91 27.66
N LEU A 100 -6.66 -8.19 27.86
CA LEU A 100 -6.72 -9.20 26.81
C LEU A 100 -8.17 -9.52 26.39
N ALA A 101 -9.11 -9.55 27.33
CA ALA A 101 -10.52 -9.77 27.06
C ALA A 101 -11.15 -8.60 26.28
N SER A 102 -10.82 -7.35 26.65
CA SER A 102 -11.25 -6.16 25.89
C SER A 102 -10.74 -6.21 24.46
N PHE A 103 -9.47 -6.58 24.26
CA PHE A 103 -8.90 -6.75 22.93
C PHE A 103 -9.64 -7.82 22.11
N LEU A 104 -9.83 -9.01 22.69
CA LEU A 104 -10.53 -10.12 22.05
C LEU A 104 -11.98 -9.76 21.68
N LEU A 105 -12.68 -9.04 22.55
CA LEU A 105 -14.07 -8.64 22.34
C LEU A 105 -14.18 -7.70 21.13
N VAL A 106 -13.33 -6.68 21.06
CA VAL A 106 -13.30 -5.75 19.91
C VAL A 106 -12.94 -6.49 18.62
N ASP A 107 -11.93 -7.36 18.64
CA ASP A 107 -11.54 -8.17 17.47
C ASP A 107 -12.70 -9.07 17.01
N THR A 108 -13.42 -9.69 17.94
CA THR A 108 -14.58 -10.55 17.65
C THR A 108 -15.73 -9.76 17.03
N ILE A 109 -16.08 -8.59 17.57
CA ILE A 109 -17.15 -7.73 17.02
C ILE A 109 -16.76 -7.25 15.62
N MET A 110 -15.53 -6.76 15.45
CA MET A 110 -15.06 -6.27 14.16
C MET A 110 -15.11 -7.36 13.09
N ARG A 111 -14.69 -8.59 13.41
CA ARG A 111 -14.83 -9.73 12.50
C ARG A 111 -16.30 -10.04 12.20
N GLY A 112 -17.17 -10.02 13.21
CA GLY A 112 -18.61 -10.24 13.03
C GLY A 112 -19.24 -9.23 12.08
N LEU A 113 -18.88 -7.95 12.19
CA LEU A 113 -19.41 -6.87 11.35
C LEU A 113 -18.84 -6.92 9.92
N LEU A 114 -17.56 -7.27 9.76
CA LEU A 114 -16.86 -7.22 8.47
C LEU A 114 -17.02 -8.51 7.64
N ASN A 115 -17.38 -9.64 8.26
CA ASN A 115 -17.64 -10.91 7.57
C ASN A 115 -18.85 -10.86 6.60
N GLY A 116 -19.69 -9.81 6.64
CA GLY A 116 -20.87 -9.63 5.78
C GLY A 116 -20.67 -8.70 4.57
N GLY A 117 -19.50 -8.07 4.42
CA GLY A 117 -19.21 -7.14 3.33
C GLY A 117 -17.72 -7.04 3.08
N THR A 118 -17.24 -7.77 2.06
CA THR A 118 -15.92 -7.65 1.40
C THR A 118 -14.62 -7.72 2.24
N GLY A 119 -14.67 -7.83 3.57
CA GLY A 119 -13.49 -7.84 4.44
C GLY A 119 -13.15 -9.21 5.03
N ASN A 120 -12.28 -9.98 4.37
CA ASN A 120 -11.65 -11.15 5.01
C ASN A 120 -10.49 -10.68 5.92
N ILE A 121 -10.72 -10.66 7.23
CA ILE A 121 -9.66 -10.37 8.21
C ILE A 121 -8.72 -11.59 8.32
N GLN A 122 -7.62 -11.58 7.55
CA GLN A 122 -6.62 -12.65 7.59
C GLN A 122 -5.61 -12.44 8.73
N GLY A 123 -5.45 -13.46 9.58
CA GLY A 123 -4.52 -13.47 10.73
C GLY A 123 -5.19 -13.26 12.10
N TYR A 124 -4.41 -13.47 13.16
CA TYR A 124 -4.80 -13.30 14.57
C TYR A 124 -3.84 -12.31 15.25
N GLY A 125 -4.37 -11.42 16.11
CA GLY A 125 -3.58 -10.43 16.85
C GLY A 125 -3.96 -8.98 16.52
N PRO A 126 -3.26 -7.97 17.12
CA PRO A 126 -3.62 -6.57 16.98
C PRO A 126 -3.70 -6.17 15.50
N TRP A 127 -4.95 -6.02 15.04
CA TRP A 127 -5.42 -5.55 13.71
C TRP A 127 -4.84 -6.30 12.50
N ALA A 128 -4.88 -7.63 12.52
CA ALA A 128 -4.81 -8.54 11.36
C ALA A 128 -4.64 -7.84 9.99
N GLU A 129 -3.40 -7.88 9.49
CA GLU A 129 -2.84 -7.22 8.31
C GLU A 129 -3.68 -6.07 7.74
N VAL A 130 -3.46 -4.85 8.24
CA VAL A 130 -4.01 -3.63 7.64
C VAL A 130 -3.57 -3.57 6.17
N GLN A 131 -4.45 -4.01 5.27
CA GLN A 131 -4.25 -3.91 3.83
C GLN A 131 -4.42 -2.45 3.44
N CYS A 132 -3.31 -1.74 3.49
CA CYS A 132 -3.25 -0.42 2.91
C CYS A 132 -3.26 -0.54 1.41
N HIS A 133 -4.32 -0.06 0.80
CA HIS A 133 -4.32 0.24 -0.62
C HIS A 133 -3.57 1.55 -0.83
N THR A 134 -2.67 1.57 -1.81
CA THR A 134 -2.03 2.81 -2.27
C THR A 134 -3.11 3.79 -2.69
N GLN A 135 -3.21 4.92 -1.98
CA GLN A 135 -3.82 6.09 -2.58
C GLN A 135 -2.90 6.51 -3.71
N LEU A 136 -3.41 6.55 -4.95
CA LEU A 136 -2.63 6.98 -6.10
C LEU A 136 -2.03 8.35 -5.78
N ALA A 137 -0.71 8.48 -5.86
CA ALA A 137 -0.09 9.78 -5.93
C ALA A 137 -0.77 10.53 -7.08
N SER A 138 -1.20 11.77 -6.82
CA SER A 138 -1.77 12.65 -7.83
C SER A 138 -0.79 12.72 -9.00
N THR A 139 -1.08 11.95 -10.06
CA THR A 139 -0.28 11.98 -11.28
C THR A 139 -0.79 13.16 -12.07
N ILE A 140 0.11 14.07 -12.37
CA ILE A 140 -0.13 15.21 -13.24
C ILE A 140 -0.39 14.63 -14.64
N VAL A 141 -1.66 14.42 -15.00
CA VAL A 141 -2.04 14.06 -16.37
C VAL A 141 -2.34 15.35 -17.13
N PRO A 142 -1.69 15.61 -18.28
CA PRO A 142 -2.13 16.66 -19.18
C PRO A 142 -3.57 16.39 -19.62
N TRP A 143 -4.46 17.35 -19.42
CA TRP A 143 -5.86 17.28 -19.82
C TRP A 143 -5.95 17.14 -21.35
N ALA A 144 -6.47 16.01 -21.85
CA ALA A 144 -6.94 15.88 -23.22
C ALA A 144 -8.40 16.35 -23.24
N GLY A 145 -8.66 17.52 -23.83
CA GLY A 145 -9.97 18.15 -23.95
C GLY A 145 -11.13 17.19 -24.16
N ASP A 146 -11.97 17.00 -23.14
CA ASP A 146 -13.33 16.49 -23.31
C ASP A 146 -14.26 17.69 -23.63
N PRO A 147 -14.86 17.75 -24.83
CA PRO A 147 -15.74 18.84 -25.24
C PRO A 147 -17.12 18.84 -24.58
N SER A 148 -17.41 17.93 -23.64
CA SER A 148 -18.76 17.76 -23.07
C SER A 148 -19.01 18.33 -21.67
N MET A 149 -18.02 18.95 -21.01
CA MET A 149 -18.25 19.61 -19.72
C MET A 149 -18.54 21.12 -19.86
N PRO A 150 -19.65 21.64 -19.29
CA PRO A 150 -19.92 23.08 -19.28
C PRO A 150 -18.98 23.78 -18.29
N ASN A 151 -18.17 24.70 -18.82
CA ASN A 151 -17.29 25.61 -18.09
C ASN A 151 -17.99 26.26 -16.88
N SER A 152 -17.58 25.88 -15.67
CA SER A 152 -17.84 26.65 -14.46
C SER A 152 -16.52 26.89 -13.75
N GLY A 153 -15.89 28.03 -14.06
CA GLY A 153 -14.73 28.52 -13.32
C GLY A 153 -13.74 29.34 -14.14
N SER A 154 -14.05 30.62 -14.31
CA SER A 154 -13.07 31.72 -14.38
C SER A 154 -12.03 31.75 -15.53
N ASN A 155 -12.43 32.34 -16.67
CA ASN A 155 -11.51 32.89 -17.67
C ASN A 155 -10.75 34.09 -17.09
N VAL A 156 -9.46 33.93 -16.78
CA VAL A 156 -8.52 35.06 -16.74
C VAL A 156 -7.75 35.02 -18.06
N ILE A 157 -8.19 35.83 -19.02
CA ILE A 157 -7.51 36.02 -20.30
C ILE A 157 -6.19 36.74 -20.00
N SER A 158 -5.06 36.07 -20.23
CA SER A 158 -3.75 36.72 -20.21
C SER A 158 -3.78 37.88 -21.22
N THR A 159 -3.53 39.12 -20.78
CA THR A 159 -3.57 40.32 -21.61
C THR A 159 -2.35 40.47 -22.53
N THR A 160 -1.47 39.46 -22.57
CA THR A 160 -0.26 39.47 -23.38
C THR A 160 -0.46 38.61 -24.63
N ALA A 161 -0.59 39.26 -25.79
CA ALA A 161 -0.63 38.57 -27.08
C ALA A 161 0.71 37.86 -27.35
N CYS A 162 0.68 36.73 -28.07
CA CYS A 162 1.91 36.08 -28.52
C CYS A 162 2.71 37.05 -29.41
N ALA A 163 4.01 37.15 -29.17
CA ALA A 163 4.85 38.08 -29.93
C ALA A 163 5.07 37.56 -31.36
N ALA A 164 5.00 38.44 -32.35
CA ALA A 164 5.43 38.11 -33.71
C ALA A 164 6.96 37.93 -33.69
N SER A 165 7.45 36.70 -33.94
CA SER A 165 8.89 36.47 -34.06
C SER A 165 9.38 37.04 -35.40
N GLY A 166 10.47 37.80 -35.36
CA GLY A 166 11.07 38.42 -36.53
C GLY A 166 11.39 37.42 -37.65
N SER A 167 11.17 37.87 -38.88
CA SER A 167 11.66 37.35 -40.18
C SER A 167 11.39 35.89 -40.57
N SER A 168 10.69 35.10 -39.75
CA SER A 168 10.40 33.68 -40.07
C SER A 168 8.92 33.30 -39.98
N GLY A 169 8.02 34.22 -39.62
CA GLY A 169 6.58 33.96 -39.53
C GLY A 169 6.15 32.99 -38.42
N ASN A 170 7.07 32.53 -37.57
CA ASN A 170 6.75 31.75 -36.38
C ASN A 170 6.25 32.67 -35.26
N ILE A 171 5.21 32.24 -34.55
CA ILE A 171 4.58 33.00 -33.48
C ILE A 171 5.05 32.43 -32.15
N ASP A 172 5.61 33.29 -31.29
CA ASP A 172 6.20 32.89 -30.01
C ASP A 172 5.27 33.29 -28.86
N CYS A 173 4.71 32.27 -28.19
CA CYS A 173 3.80 32.43 -27.06
C CYS A 173 4.49 32.22 -25.69
N SER A 174 5.80 31.95 -25.66
CA SER A 174 6.52 31.48 -24.47
C SER A 174 6.43 32.42 -23.25
N VAL A 175 6.37 33.73 -23.48
CA VAL A 175 6.18 34.73 -22.41
C VAL A 175 4.78 34.64 -21.80
N ALA A 176 3.76 34.48 -22.64
CA ALA A 176 2.37 34.36 -22.19
C ALA A 176 2.12 33.01 -21.50
N GLU A 177 2.77 31.94 -21.96
CA GLU A 177 2.75 30.62 -21.31
C GLU A 177 3.42 30.66 -19.93
N ALA A 178 4.59 31.32 -19.83
CA ALA A 178 5.30 31.51 -18.56
C ALA A 178 4.47 32.33 -17.55
N ALA A 179 3.68 33.30 -18.03
CA ALA A 179 2.79 34.08 -17.19
C ALA A 179 1.64 33.25 -16.61
N CYS A 180 1.05 32.31 -17.37
CA CYS A 180 0.06 31.37 -16.82
C CYS A 180 0.70 30.44 -15.77
N ALA A 181 1.91 29.94 -16.06
CA ALA A 181 2.63 29.05 -15.15
C ALA A 181 2.97 29.72 -13.81
N ALA A 182 3.33 31.01 -13.83
CA ALA A 182 3.57 31.81 -12.62
C ALA A 182 2.33 31.95 -11.72
N LEU A 183 1.13 31.71 -12.26
CA LEU A 183 -0.15 31.74 -11.56
C LEU A 183 -0.65 30.33 -11.15
N ASN A 184 0.17 29.29 -11.30
CA ASN A 184 -0.22 27.87 -11.12
C ASN A 184 -1.41 27.44 -12.01
N LYS A 185 -1.51 28.00 -13.22
CA LYS A 185 -2.54 27.65 -14.22
C LYS A 185 -1.90 27.00 -15.43
N ASN A 186 -2.66 26.16 -16.14
CA ASN A 186 -2.16 25.51 -17.35
C ASN A 186 -2.36 26.44 -18.57
N PRO A 187 -1.32 26.74 -19.37
CA PRO A 187 -1.46 27.52 -20.59
C PRO A 187 -1.98 26.65 -21.75
N GLU A 188 -2.89 27.19 -22.54
CA GLU A 188 -3.30 26.63 -23.84
C GLU A 188 -3.29 27.72 -24.89
N ILE A 189 -2.65 27.46 -26.03
CA ILE A 189 -2.64 28.40 -27.15
C ILE A 189 -3.98 28.33 -27.87
N ASP A 190 -4.72 29.44 -27.86
CA ASP A 190 -5.90 29.65 -28.68
C ASP A 190 -5.47 29.86 -30.13
N THR A 191 -5.84 28.90 -30.98
CA THR A 191 -5.52 28.88 -32.42
C THR A 191 -6.71 29.27 -33.30
N THR A 192 -7.82 29.74 -32.71
CA THR A 192 -9.05 30.07 -33.45
C THR A 192 -8.90 31.30 -34.35
N ASP A 193 -8.01 32.24 -33.99
CA ASP A 193 -7.62 33.37 -34.83
C ASP A 193 -6.15 33.22 -35.28
N PRO A 194 -5.89 32.78 -36.52
CA PRO A 194 -4.53 32.59 -37.03
C PRO A 194 -3.78 33.92 -37.26
N THR A 195 -4.44 35.06 -37.12
CA THR A 195 -3.80 36.38 -37.18
C THR A 195 -3.47 36.94 -35.79
N ASN A 196 -3.96 36.29 -34.73
CA ASN A 196 -3.83 36.76 -33.36
C ASN A 196 -3.96 35.61 -32.34
N TYR A 197 -2.91 34.81 -32.24
CA TYR A 197 -2.84 33.73 -31.24
C TYR A 197 -2.79 34.30 -29.83
N LYS A 198 -3.58 33.70 -28.95
CA LYS A 198 -3.67 34.07 -27.53
C LYS A 198 -3.37 32.87 -26.66
N VAL A 199 -3.09 33.09 -25.38
CA VAL A 199 -2.94 32.01 -24.40
C VAL A 199 -4.08 32.10 -23.39
N ASN A 200 -4.86 31.03 -23.31
CA ASN A 200 -5.88 30.84 -22.30
C ASN A 200 -5.23 30.18 -21.07
N CYS A 201 -5.42 30.77 -19.89
CA CYS A 201 -4.95 30.18 -18.63
C CYS A 201 -6.14 29.54 -17.91
N TRP A 202 -6.12 28.23 -17.72
CA TRP A 202 -7.23 27.50 -17.10
C TRP A 202 -6.86 27.08 -15.68
N ASP A 203 -7.85 27.10 -14.77
CA ASP A 203 -7.71 26.48 -13.46
C ASP A 203 -7.44 24.98 -13.60
N VAL A 204 -6.58 24.45 -12.73
CA VAL A 204 -6.33 23.01 -12.64
C VAL A 204 -7.61 22.35 -12.12
N VAL A 205 -8.48 21.93 -13.03
CA VAL A 205 -9.67 21.17 -12.68
C VAL A 205 -9.21 19.78 -12.26
N VAL A 206 -9.14 19.53 -10.96
CA VAL A 206 -9.01 18.18 -10.39
C VAL A 206 -10.32 17.43 -10.62
N SER A 207 -10.58 17.02 -11.86
CA SER A 207 -11.58 16.01 -12.12
C SER A 207 -10.98 14.67 -11.71
N SER A 208 -11.34 14.20 -10.52
CA SER A 208 -11.13 12.82 -10.10
C SER A 208 -12.01 11.94 -11.00
N PRO A 209 -11.49 11.17 -11.98
CA PRO A 209 -12.27 10.06 -12.48
C PRO A 209 -12.31 9.08 -11.31
N ALA A 210 -13.48 8.95 -10.69
CA ALA A 210 -13.73 7.86 -9.76
C ALA A 210 -13.50 6.54 -10.52
N LEU A 211 -12.29 5.98 -10.42
CA LEU A 211 -12.06 4.58 -10.72
C LEU A 211 -12.59 3.77 -9.53
N PRO A 212 -13.29 2.65 -9.79
CA PRO A 212 -13.99 1.91 -8.75
C PRO A 212 -13.00 1.36 -7.73
N SER A 213 -12.99 1.95 -6.53
CA SER A 213 -12.26 1.41 -5.39
C SER A 213 -13.12 0.34 -4.72
N GLY A 214 -13.03 -0.89 -5.23
CA GLY A 214 -13.57 -2.09 -4.60
C GLY A 214 -12.68 -3.29 -4.92
N PRO A 215 -12.71 -4.38 -4.13
CA PRO A 215 -12.17 -5.64 -4.62
C PRO A 215 -12.88 -6.00 -5.95
N PRO A 216 -12.20 -6.67 -6.90
CA PRO A 216 -12.82 -7.08 -8.15
C PRO A 216 -14.12 -7.83 -7.83
N THR A 217 -15.25 -7.26 -8.24
CA THR A 217 -16.57 -7.80 -7.91
C THR A 217 -16.85 -9.07 -8.72
N ALA A 218 -16.16 -9.25 -9.85
CA ALA A 218 -16.26 -10.42 -10.69
C ALA A 218 -15.14 -11.44 -10.41
N THR A 219 -15.49 -12.52 -9.73
CA THR A 219 -14.70 -13.76 -9.72
C THR A 219 -15.04 -14.60 -10.95
N CYS A 220 -14.06 -15.33 -11.48
CA CYS A 220 -14.26 -16.28 -12.59
C CYS A 220 -14.97 -17.54 -12.04
N THR A 221 -16.29 -17.61 -12.25
CA THR A 221 -17.16 -18.75 -11.94
C THR A 221 -18.17 -18.91 -13.06
N GLY A 222 -18.19 -20.06 -13.74
CA GLY A 222 -19.10 -20.28 -14.88
C GLY A 222 -18.87 -19.27 -16.01
N SER A 223 -19.91 -18.54 -16.41
CA SER A 223 -19.89 -17.63 -17.56
C SER A 223 -19.10 -16.32 -17.36
N SER A 224 -18.72 -15.98 -16.12
CA SER A 224 -17.82 -14.83 -15.86
C SER A 224 -16.36 -15.14 -16.13
N CYS A 225 -16.04 -16.39 -16.49
CA CYS A 225 -14.69 -16.78 -16.87
C CYS A 225 -14.53 -16.74 -18.39
N VAL A 226 -13.61 -15.89 -18.85
CA VAL A 226 -13.39 -15.63 -20.27
C VAL A 226 -11.95 -15.97 -20.66
N PRO A 227 -11.70 -16.37 -21.92
CA PRO A 227 -10.34 -16.57 -22.41
C PRO A 227 -9.58 -15.24 -22.50
N LEU A 228 -8.24 -15.31 -22.44
CA LEU A 228 -7.33 -14.17 -22.58
C LEU A 228 -7.45 -13.39 -23.91
N GLY A 229 -8.16 -13.93 -24.91
CA GLY A 229 -8.30 -13.32 -26.22
C GLY A 229 -6.96 -13.20 -26.93
N ALA A 230 -6.58 -11.97 -27.29
CA ALA A 230 -5.33 -11.70 -28.03
C ALA A 230 -4.08 -11.62 -27.14
N VAL A 231 -4.21 -11.70 -25.81
CA VAL A 231 -3.03 -11.74 -24.92
C VAL A 231 -2.39 -13.14 -25.01
N PRO A 232 -1.11 -13.25 -25.41
CA PRO A 232 -0.45 -14.55 -25.53
C PRO A 232 -0.37 -15.26 -24.18
N CYS A 233 -0.46 -16.59 -24.20
CA CYS A 233 -0.43 -17.41 -23.01
C CYS A 233 0.48 -18.63 -23.18
N LYS A 234 1.19 -19.01 -22.13
CA LYS A 234 2.18 -20.10 -22.15
C LYS A 234 1.52 -21.47 -22.33
N ASN A 235 0.37 -21.71 -21.69
CA ASN A 235 -0.34 -22.98 -21.77
C ASN A 235 -1.83 -22.73 -21.97
N THR A 236 -2.31 -22.83 -23.20
CA THR A 236 -3.69 -22.51 -23.61
C THR A 236 -4.78 -23.28 -22.84
N ALA A 237 -4.44 -24.38 -22.17
CA ALA A 237 -5.36 -25.12 -21.29
C ALA A 237 -5.64 -24.41 -19.94
N SER A 238 -4.83 -23.41 -19.55
CA SER A 238 -4.91 -22.69 -18.27
C SER A 238 -4.79 -21.17 -18.47
N CYS A 239 -5.69 -20.60 -19.28
CA CYS A 239 -5.65 -19.21 -19.76
C CYS A 239 -7.00 -18.52 -19.68
N SER A 240 -7.74 -18.77 -18.60
CA SER A 240 -8.99 -18.09 -18.33
C SER A 240 -8.82 -17.09 -17.20
N ILE A 241 -9.56 -15.99 -17.27
CA ILE A 241 -9.57 -14.90 -16.28
C ILE A 241 -10.99 -14.36 -16.12
N SER A 242 -11.22 -13.52 -15.12
CA SER A 242 -12.52 -12.86 -14.98
C SER A 242 -12.80 -11.92 -16.16
N SER A 243 -14.07 -11.78 -16.52
CA SER A 243 -14.55 -10.85 -17.55
C SER A 243 -14.20 -9.39 -17.25
N GLU A 244 -13.96 -9.05 -15.99
CA GLU A 244 -13.50 -7.73 -15.55
C GLU A 244 -12.00 -7.52 -15.81
N LEU A 245 -11.18 -8.55 -15.61
CA LEU A 245 -9.72 -8.46 -15.84
C LEU A 245 -9.38 -8.45 -17.33
N GLN A 246 -10.14 -9.15 -18.17
CA GLN A 246 -9.79 -9.38 -19.57
C GLN A 246 -9.56 -8.09 -20.40
N PRO A 247 -10.50 -7.12 -20.43
CA PRO A 247 -10.30 -5.93 -21.27
C PRO A 247 -9.15 -5.06 -20.76
N LYS A 248 -8.99 -4.95 -19.44
CA LYS A 248 -7.90 -4.21 -18.79
C LYS A 248 -6.54 -4.83 -19.12
N LEU A 249 -6.44 -6.16 -19.05
CA LEU A 249 -5.20 -6.89 -19.34
C LEU A 249 -4.82 -6.82 -20.82
N LEU A 250 -5.80 -6.88 -21.73
CA LEU A 250 -5.56 -6.73 -23.16
C LEU A 250 -5.03 -5.33 -23.48
N ALA A 251 -5.66 -4.28 -22.95
CA ALA A 251 -5.24 -2.91 -23.13
C ALA A 251 -3.83 -2.66 -22.55
N MET A 252 -3.53 -3.22 -21.36
CA MET A 252 -2.18 -3.22 -20.79
C MET A 252 -1.17 -3.88 -21.73
N HIS A 253 -1.46 -5.09 -22.22
CA HIS A 253 -0.53 -5.84 -23.07
C HIS A 253 -0.18 -5.07 -24.36
N GLN A 254 -1.21 -4.50 -25.00
CA GLN A 254 -1.05 -3.69 -26.22
C GLN A 254 -0.26 -2.41 -25.95
N ALA A 255 -0.57 -1.70 -24.86
CA ALA A 255 0.12 -0.46 -24.49
C ALA A 255 1.57 -0.69 -24.07
N ALA A 256 1.86 -1.80 -23.38
CA ALA A 256 3.23 -2.14 -22.97
C ALA A 256 4.12 -2.52 -24.15
N GLY A 257 3.56 -3.22 -25.16
CA GLY A 257 4.26 -3.54 -26.41
C GLY A 257 5.56 -4.35 -26.25
N VAL A 258 5.69 -5.13 -25.16
CA VAL A 258 6.91 -5.88 -24.86
C VAL A 258 6.93 -7.20 -25.64
N ALA A 259 7.94 -7.35 -26.51
CA ALA A 259 8.09 -8.54 -27.34
C ALA A 259 8.28 -9.82 -26.49
N GLY A 260 7.54 -10.88 -26.82
CA GLY A 260 7.61 -12.17 -26.14
C GLY A 260 6.95 -12.20 -24.74
N ALA A 261 6.36 -11.08 -24.31
CA ALA A 261 5.63 -11.03 -23.06
C ALA A 261 4.29 -11.77 -23.20
N ARG A 262 3.99 -12.59 -22.20
CA ARG A 262 2.81 -13.46 -22.21
C ARG A 262 2.38 -13.77 -20.79
N VAL A 263 1.14 -14.20 -20.65
CA VAL A 263 0.66 -14.82 -19.42
C VAL A 263 1.32 -16.18 -19.25
N THR A 264 1.99 -16.38 -18.12
CA THR A 264 2.66 -17.64 -17.76
C THR A 264 1.82 -18.52 -16.86
N GLU A 265 0.92 -17.93 -16.07
CA GLU A 265 -0.02 -18.62 -15.22
C GLU A 265 -1.31 -17.79 -15.06
N ALA A 266 -2.46 -18.47 -15.17
CA ALA A 266 -3.79 -17.92 -14.99
C ALA A 266 -4.70 -19.03 -14.43
N MET A 267 -6.00 -18.98 -14.71
CA MET A 267 -6.96 -19.99 -14.26
C MET A 267 -7.13 -21.11 -15.31
N PRO A 268 -7.25 -22.39 -14.89
CA PRO A 268 -6.97 -22.92 -13.55
C PRO A 268 -5.49 -22.81 -13.14
N PRO A 269 -5.20 -22.56 -11.85
CA PRO A 269 -3.83 -22.50 -11.36
C PRO A 269 -3.14 -23.84 -11.50
N THR A 270 -1.86 -23.81 -11.85
CA THR A 270 -1.01 -25.00 -11.97
C THR A 270 -0.35 -25.37 -10.66
N ARG A 271 -0.35 -24.46 -9.69
CA ARG A 271 0.23 -24.63 -8.35
C ARG A 271 -0.67 -24.06 -7.25
N VAL A 272 -0.42 -24.49 -6.03
CA VAL A 272 -1.12 -23.96 -4.85
C VAL A 272 -0.52 -22.60 -4.49
N HIS A 273 -1.34 -21.55 -4.60
CA HIS A 273 -0.96 -20.17 -4.25
C HIS A 273 -1.55 -19.80 -2.88
N LYS A 274 -0.86 -18.91 -2.14
CA LYS A 274 -1.37 -18.37 -0.87
C LYS A 274 -2.58 -17.46 -1.08
N SER A 275 -2.61 -16.73 -2.19
CA SER A 275 -3.73 -15.88 -2.59
C SER A 275 -4.72 -16.67 -3.46
N PRO A 276 -6.04 -16.54 -3.24
CA PRO A 276 -7.04 -17.17 -4.08
C PRO A 276 -7.20 -16.50 -5.46
N CYS A 277 -6.43 -15.44 -5.77
CA CYS A 277 -6.67 -14.67 -6.99
C CYS A 277 -6.51 -15.49 -8.29
N HIS A 278 -5.62 -16.49 -8.34
CA HIS A 278 -5.51 -17.40 -9.49
C HIS A 278 -6.68 -18.40 -9.55
N GLN A 279 -7.27 -18.74 -8.40
CA GLN A 279 -8.47 -19.59 -8.32
C GLN A 279 -9.71 -18.83 -8.76
N ASN A 280 -9.75 -17.53 -8.47
CA ASN A 280 -10.85 -16.64 -8.79
C ASN A 280 -10.65 -15.89 -10.12
N GLY A 281 -9.56 -16.14 -10.84
CA GLY A 281 -9.22 -15.51 -12.13
C GLY A 281 -9.04 -13.98 -12.09
N THR A 282 -8.75 -13.42 -10.92
CA THR A 282 -8.58 -11.96 -10.71
C THR A 282 -7.12 -11.52 -10.72
N CYS A 283 -6.19 -12.44 -10.99
CA CYS A 283 -4.79 -12.14 -11.20
C CYS A 283 -4.16 -13.10 -12.22
N VAL A 284 -3.03 -12.69 -12.78
CA VAL A 284 -2.21 -13.50 -13.68
C VAL A 284 -0.73 -13.30 -13.41
N ASP A 285 0.06 -14.33 -13.70
CA ASP A 285 1.49 -14.16 -13.85
C ASP A 285 1.80 -13.77 -15.30
N TYR A 286 2.53 -12.68 -15.48
CA TYR A 286 2.83 -12.10 -16.77
C TYR A 286 4.34 -11.84 -16.92
N GLY A 287 4.92 -12.27 -18.03
CA GLY A 287 6.37 -12.39 -18.10
C GLY A 287 6.93 -12.60 -19.49
N VAL A 288 8.23 -12.33 -19.61
CA VAL A 288 9.08 -12.89 -20.66
C VAL A 288 9.86 -14.06 -20.04
N GLY A 289 10.14 -15.11 -20.83
CA GLY A 289 10.87 -16.26 -20.32
C GLY A 289 12.28 -15.86 -19.87
N GLY A 290 12.61 -16.12 -18.60
CA GLY A 290 13.91 -15.75 -18.01
C GLY A 290 13.96 -14.35 -17.40
N GLY A 291 12.88 -13.57 -17.46
CA GLY A 291 12.81 -12.20 -16.94
C GLY A 291 12.73 -11.15 -18.03
N MET A 292 12.51 -9.89 -17.62
CA MET A 292 12.39 -8.75 -18.53
C MET A 292 13.55 -7.78 -18.30
N ALA A 293 13.89 -7.01 -19.34
CA ALA A 293 14.82 -5.89 -19.18
C ALA A 293 14.20 -4.80 -18.29
N PRO A 294 14.98 -4.07 -17.47
CA PRO A 294 14.46 -3.03 -16.57
C PRO A 294 13.51 -2.03 -17.22
N ASN A 295 13.83 -1.55 -18.43
CA ASN A 295 12.98 -0.59 -19.15
C ASN A 295 11.65 -1.20 -19.63
N ASP A 296 11.63 -2.50 -19.93
CA ASP A 296 10.39 -3.20 -20.31
C ASP A 296 9.50 -3.46 -19.09
N VAL A 297 10.10 -3.69 -17.92
CA VAL A 297 9.37 -3.74 -16.65
C VAL A 297 8.65 -2.41 -16.39
N VAL A 298 9.33 -1.28 -16.61
CA VAL A 298 8.72 0.06 -16.45
C VAL A 298 7.55 0.28 -17.42
N LYS A 299 7.68 -0.14 -18.68
CA LYS A 299 6.57 -0.07 -19.65
C LYS A 299 5.34 -0.85 -19.17
N VAL A 300 5.55 -2.07 -18.68
CA VAL A 300 4.44 -2.91 -18.19
C VAL A 300 3.80 -2.30 -16.94
N ILE A 301 4.59 -1.74 -16.01
CA ILE A 301 4.05 -1.05 -14.83
C ILE A 301 3.16 0.13 -15.25
N ASN A 302 3.66 1.00 -16.11
CA ASN A 302 2.93 2.18 -16.56
C ASN A 302 1.65 1.79 -17.31
N ALA A 303 1.73 0.81 -18.20
CA ALA A 303 0.57 0.29 -18.93
C ALA A 303 -0.45 -0.36 -17.99
N ALA A 304 0.00 -1.09 -16.96
CA ALA A 304 -0.90 -1.74 -16.01
C ALA A 304 -1.65 -0.70 -15.17
N THR A 305 -0.91 0.26 -14.59
CA THR A 305 -1.50 1.33 -13.79
C THR A 305 -2.46 2.20 -14.60
N ALA A 306 -2.13 2.53 -15.85
CA ALA A 306 -3.01 3.29 -16.74
C ALA A 306 -4.33 2.56 -17.07
N ASN A 307 -4.35 1.22 -16.97
CA ASN A 307 -5.52 0.39 -17.24
C ASN A 307 -6.21 -0.13 -15.96
N GLY A 308 -5.96 0.51 -14.81
CA GLY A 308 -6.61 0.15 -13.55
C GLY A 308 -6.19 -1.22 -13.03
N LEU A 309 -4.95 -1.65 -13.32
CA LEU A 309 -4.37 -2.89 -12.81
C LEU A 309 -3.31 -2.56 -11.77
N ARG A 310 -3.10 -3.48 -10.82
CA ARG A 310 -1.97 -3.42 -9.88
C ARG A 310 -0.85 -4.33 -10.37
N PRO A 311 0.29 -3.79 -10.84
CA PRO A 311 1.45 -4.59 -11.18
C PRO A 311 2.36 -4.80 -9.95
N VAL A 312 2.84 -6.02 -9.75
CA VAL A 312 3.94 -6.32 -8.82
C VAL A 312 4.98 -7.13 -9.57
N TYR A 313 6.18 -6.58 -9.73
CA TYR A 313 7.31 -7.28 -10.33
C TYR A 313 8.13 -8.01 -9.28
N GLU A 314 8.22 -9.32 -9.39
CA GLU A 314 8.92 -10.19 -8.46
C GLU A 314 10.32 -10.49 -8.97
N VAL A 315 11.33 -10.32 -8.13
CA VAL A 315 12.74 -10.58 -8.45
C VAL A 315 13.41 -11.44 -7.37
N SER A 316 14.48 -12.14 -7.74
CA SER A 316 15.18 -13.04 -6.80
C SER A 316 16.20 -12.30 -5.93
N THR A 317 16.72 -11.15 -6.36
CA THR A 317 17.82 -10.47 -5.65
C THR A 317 17.56 -8.97 -5.45
N PRO A 318 18.14 -8.36 -4.39
CA PRO A 318 18.12 -6.91 -4.21
C PRO A 318 18.76 -6.14 -5.37
N ALA A 319 19.81 -6.70 -5.99
CA ALA A 319 20.48 -6.10 -7.13
C ALA A 319 19.56 -5.96 -8.36
N GLN A 320 18.75 -6.98 -8.64
CA GLN A 320 17.72 -6.92 -9.68
C GLN A 320 16.68 -5.85 -9.37
N LYS A 321 16.22 -5.75 -8.13
CA LYS A 321 15.29 -4.68 -7.72
C LYS A 321 15.92 -3.30 -7.94
N ALA A 322 17.17 -3.10 -7.52
CA ALA A 322 17.86 -1.84 -7.71
C ALA A 322 17.98 -1.45 -9.19
N ALA A 323 18.26 -2.41 -10.08
CA ALA A 323 18.33 -2.16 -11.52
C ALA A 323 17.00 -1.70 -12.13
N VAL A 324 15.88 -2.32 -11.70
CA VAL A 324 14.53 -1.94 -12.16
C VAL A 324 14.10 -0.58 -11.60
N VAL A 325 14.40 -0.29 -10.33
CA VAL A 325 14.13 1.01 -9.71
C VAL A 325 14.97 2.12 -10.36
N ALA A 326 16.24 1.86 -10.66
CA ALA A 326 17.10 2.79 -11.39
C ALA A 326 16.61 3.09 -12.81
N ALA A 327 15.86 2.17 -13.42
CA ALA A 327 15.20 2.39 -14.72
C ALA A 327 13.90 3.23 -14.62
N GLY A 328 13.46 3.59 -13.41
CA GLY A 328 12.29 4.46 -13.18
C GLY A 328 11.05 3.75 -12.63
N ALA A 329 11.15 2.48 -12.23
CA ALA A 329 10.02 1.80 -11.60
C ALA A 329 9.79 2.27 -10.16
N PRO A 330 8.54 2.43 -9.71
CA PRO A 330 8.21 2.65 -8.31
C PRO A 330 8.75 1.51 -7.41
N ALA A 331 9.43 1.83 -6.33
CA ALA A 331 10.10 0.83 -5.50
C ALA A 331 9.14 -0.13 -4.77
N ASP A 332 7.89 0.27 -4.60
CA ASP A 332 6.78 -0.51 -4.03
C ASP A 332 6.22 -1.53 -5.02
N SER A 333 6.29 -1.24 -6.33
CA SER A 333 5.90 -2.13 -7.42
C SER A 333 6.90 -3.28 -7.66
N VAL A 334 8.05 -3.32 -6.97
CA VAL A 334 9.07 -4.37 -7.12
C VAL A 334 9.33 -5.08 -5.78
N LYS A 335 9.18 -6.40 -5.74
CA LYS A 335 9.36 -7.24 -4.53
C LYS A 335 10.51 -8.23 -4.71
N VAL A 336 11.35 -8.35 -3.68
CA VAL A 336 12.45 -9.34 -3.65
C VAL A 336 11.95 -10.58 -2.92
N LEU A 337 11.85 -11.70 -3.64
CA LEU A 337 11.32 -12.96 -3.11
C LEU A 337 12.37 -14.08 -3.03
N GLY A 338 13.63 -13.84 -3.43
CA GLY A 338 14.67 -14.85 -3.25
C GLY A 338 14.42 -16.12 -4.07
N SER A 339 14.58 -17.28 -3.41
CA SER A 339 14.42 -18.62 -3.98
C SER A 339 12.96 -19.08 -4.13
N TRP A 340 11.99 -18.24 -3.76
CA TRP A 340 10.56 -18.58 -3.86
C TRP A 340 10.04 -18.50 -5.30
N ILE A 341 10.78 -17.83 -6.20
CA ILE A 341 10.46 -17.73 -7.62
C ILE A 341 11.54 -18.44 -8.46
N SER A 342 11.12 -19.05 -9.57
CA SER A 342 12.06 -19.70 -10.51
C SER A 342 12.64 -18.72 -11.54
N ALA A 343 11.95 -17.61 -11.80
CA ALA A 343 12.40 -16.52 -12.65
C ALA A 343 11.63 -15.23 -12.32
N PRO A 344 12.20 -14.05 -12.60
CA PRO A 344 11.49 -12.78 -12.46
C PRO A 344 10.25 -12.70 -13.36
N HIS A 345 9.13 -12.27 -12.80
CA HIS A 345 7.85 -12.12 -13.51
C HIS A 345 6.97 -11.09 -12.79
N PHE A 346 5.88 -10.69 -13.43
CA PHE A 346 4.84 -9.89 -12.80
C PHE A 346 3.75 -10.77 -12.23
N SER A 347 3.25 -10.41 -11.06
CA SER A 347 1.87 -10.69 -10.66
C SER A 347 1.02 -9.45 -10.96
N ILE A 348 0.06 -9.58 -11.88
CA ILE A 348 -0.86 -8.51 -12.28
C ILE A 348 -2.22 -8.79 -11.64
N TYR A 349 -2.75 -7.83 -10.88
CA TYR A 349 -4.03 -7.96 -10.19
C TYR A 349 -5.08 -7.02 -10.78
N ALA A 350 -6.32 -7.51 -10.90
CA ALA A 350 -7.49 -6.66 -11.11
C ALA A 350 -7.69 -5.74 -9.89
N GLN A 351 -7.94 -4.46 -10.15
CA GLN A 351 -8.49 -3.50 -9.18
C GLN A 351 -9.93 -3.18 -9.54
#